data_AF-A0A958BZH5-F1
#
_entry.id   AF-A0A958BZH5-F1
#
_cell.length_a   1.000
_cell.length_b   1.000
_cell.length_c   1.000
_cell.angle_alpha   90.00
_cell.angle_beta   90.00
_cell.angle_gamma   90.00
#
_symmetry.space_group_name_H-M   'P 1'
#
loop_
_entity.id
_entity.type
_entity.pdbx_description
1 polymer ?
#
loop_
_entity_poly.entity_id
_entity_poly.type
_entity_poly.pdbx_seq_one_letter_code
_entity_poly.pdbx_strand_id
1 'polypeptide(L)'
;MNHQRQMIGDEQETSFIIHHSSFIILTLLIAVFAIFFSVLSIQQHRAFLTNGLDLGNVDQALWNTAQGRFLQFTLMAPVESRLALHVEPILLFFVPFYWLNLGRPELLLIVQATVVALGAWPLYQIALIHLAPSLSPTPNSPLSISNYQLLIIPAAYLLLPTLQSAVLFDFHAVTMAPTFLLFAFLALERKQNGRFLLFAVLAMACKEDMPLTVAM
;
A
#
# COMPACT_ATOMS: atom_id res chain seq x y z
N MET A 1 45.97 20.38 -0.49
CA MET A 1 45.16 19.63 0.50
C MET A 1 43.81 20.28 0.82
N ASN A 2 43.70 21.62 0.95
CA ASN A 2 42.40 22.26 1.25
C ASN A 2 41.37 22.15 0.12
N HIS A 3 41.80 22.23 -1.15
CA HIS A 3 40.86 22.21 -2.29
C HIS A 3 40.16 20.85 -2.47
N GLN A 4 40.86 19.73 -2.24
CA GLN A 4 40.27 18.38 -2.30
C GLN A 4 39.30 18.11 -1.15
N ARG A 5 39.56 18.61 0.07
CA ARG A 5 38.61 18.47 1.19
C ARG A 5 37.33 19.27 0.96
N GLN A 6 37.46 20.45 0.36
CA GLN A 6 36.31 21.30 0.05
C GLN A 6 35.42 20.68 -1.05
N MET A 7 36.02 20.07 -2.08
CA MET A 7 35.29 19.35 -3.13
C MET A 7 34.53 18.11 -2.59
N ILE A 8 35.14 17.33 -1.70
CA ILE A 8 34.49 16.14 -1.10
C ILE A 8 33.30 16.54 -0.21
N GLY A 9 33.40 17.69 0.50
CA GLY A 9 32.30 18.21 1.31
C GLY A 9 31.07 18.61 0.47
N ASP A 10 31.31 19.28 -0.66
CA ASP A 10 30.26 19.79 -1.55
C ASP A 10 29.48 18.65 -2.24
N GLU A 11 30.16 17.55 -2.61
CA GLU A 11 29.53 16.34 -3.17
C GLU A 11 28.68 15.58 -2.15
N GLN A 12 29.11 15.52 -0.89
CA GLN A 12 28.33 14.88 0.18
C GLN A 12 27.08 15.69 0.54
N GLU A 13 27.17 17.02 0.56
CA GLU A 13 26.05 17.90 0.86
C GLU A 13 24.99 17.87 -0.25
N THR A 14 25.42 17.92 -1.52
CA THR A 14 24.51 17.84 -2.67
C THR A 14 23.81 16.48 -2.78
N SER A 15 24.52 15.36 -2.59
CA SER A 15 23.90 14.02 -2.59
C SER A 15 22.82 13.89 -1.50
N PHE A 16 23.10 14.39 -0.30
CA PHE A 16 22.15 14.42 0.82
C PHE A 16 20.88 15.22 0.49
N ILE A 17 21.02 16.44 -0.03
CA ILE A 17 19.88 17.32 -0.38
C ILE A 17 18.99 16.68 -1.45
N ILE A 18 19.58 16.02 -2.45
CA ILE A 18 18.84 15.41 -3.56
C ILE A 18 18.06 14.18 -3.09
N HIS A 19 18.66 13.31 -2.27
CA HIS A 19 17.93 12.18 -1.67
C HIS A 19 16.75 12.66 -0.83
N HIS A 20 16.96 13.71 -0.04
CA HIS A 20 15.91 14.33 0.75
C HIS A 20 14.75 14.87 -0.12
N SER A 21 15.07 15.52 -1.24
CA SER A 21 14.06 16.11 -2.14
C SER A 21 13.21 15.03 -2.83
N SER A 22 13.83 13.98 -3.36
CA SER A 22 13.10 12.86 -3.98
C SER A 22 12.18 12.14 -2.99
N PHE A 23 12.63 12.00 -1.74
CA PHE A 23 11.83 11.43 -0.67
C PHE A 23 10.60 12.28 -0.31
N ILE A 24 10.75 13.60 -0.26
CA ILE A 24 9.62 14.53 -0.04
C ILE A 24 8.60 14.37 -1.17
N ILE A 25 9.04 14.33 -2.42
CA ILE A 25 8.16 14.16 -3.57
C ILE A 25 7.42 12.82 -3.49
N LEU A 26 8.11 11.72 -3.18
CA LEU A 26 7.48 10.42 -2.97
C LEU A 26 6.39 10.50 -1.90
N THR A 27 6.71 11.10 -0.75
CA THR A 27 5.75 11.24 0.36
C THR A 27 4.53 12.05 -0.06
N LEU A 28 4.73 13.12 -0.83
CA LEU A 28 3.65 13.91 -1.40
C LEU A 28 2.80 13.09 -2.38
N LEU A 29 3.41 12.30 -3.27
CA LEU A 29 2.67 11.43 -4.21
C LEU A 29 1.82 10.40 -3.47
N ILE A 30 2.38 9.75 -2.45
CA ILE A 30 1.65 8.80 -1.60
C ILE A 30 0.47 9.51 -0.90
N ALA A 31 0.71 10.67 -0.30
CA ALA A 31 -0.33 11.42 0.41
C ALA A 31 -1.44 11.89 -0.54
N VAL A 32 -1.08 12.43 -1.71
CA VAL A 32 -2.04 12.86 -2.73
C VAL A 32 -2.88 11.68 -3.21
N PHE A 33 -2.27 10.55 -3.54
CA PHE A 33 -3.00 9.35 -3.94
C PHE A 33 -3.95 8.89 -2.83
N ALA A 34 -3.44 8.69 -1.62
CA ALA A 34 -4.23 8.19 -0.49
C ALA A 34 -5.43 9.10 -0.20
N ILE A 35 -5.21 10.43 -0.11
CA ILE A 35 -6.27 11.40 0.16
C ILE A 35 -7.26 11.44 -1.00
N PHE A 36 -6.79 11.56 -2.25
CA PHE A 36 -7.65 11.68 -3.42
C PHE A 36 -8.57 10.46 -3.58
N PHE A 37 -8.00 9.25 -3.55
CA PHE A 37 -8.77 8.02 -3.73
C PHE A 37 -9.65 7.67 -2.52
N SER A 38 -9.24 8.06 -1.30
CA SER A 38 -10.13 7.99 -0.13
C SER A 38 -11.34 8.91 -0.29
N VAL A 39 -11.11 10.17 -0.67
CA VAL A 39 -12.18 11.16 -0.85
C VAL A 39 -13.11 10.74 -1.99
N LEU A 40 -12.57 10.22 -3.08
CA LEU A 40 -13.35 9.80 -4.25
C LEU A 40 -14.20 8.55 -3.95
N SER A 41 -13.63 7.52 -3.33
CA SER A 41 -14.37 6.31 -2.94
C SER A 41 -15.46 6.61 -1.90
N ILE A 42 -15.19 7.49 -0.94
CA ILE A 42 -16.22 7.95 0.03
C ILE A 42 -17.35 8.70 -0.69
N GLN A 43 -17.03 9.53 -1.69
CA GLN A 43 -18.06 10.23 -2.47
C GLN A 43 -18.91 9.25 -3.27
N GLN A 44 -18.31 8.21 -3.88
CA GLN A 44 -19.06 7.14 -4.54
C GLN A 44 -20.00 6.44 -3.55
N HIS A 45 -19.52 6.12 -2.35
CA HIS A 45 -20.33 5.51 -1.30
C HIS A 45 -21.52 6.39 -0.90
N ARG A 46 -21.27 7.67 -0.63
CA ARG A 46 -22.31 8.63 -0.25
C ARG A 46 -23.29 8.96 -1.37
N ALA A 47 -22.87 8.78 -2.62
CA ALA A 47 -23.72 8.88 -3.80
C ALA A 47 -24.49 7.57 -4.10
N PHE A 48 -24.40 6.57 -3.23
CA PHE A 48 -25.03 5.25 -3.40
C PHE A 48 -24.56 4.49 -4.65
N LEU A 49 -23.31 4.72 -5.06
CA LEU A 49 -22.69 4.06 -6.22
C LEU A 49 -21.84 2.83 -5.86
N THR A 50 -21.77 2.47 -4.57
CA THR A 50 -21.07 1.27 -4.07
C THR A 50 -22.04 0.10 -3.94
N ASN A 51 -21.55 -1.13 -4.09
CA ASN A 51 -22.35 -2.34 -4.11
C ASN A 51 -22.53 -2.95 -2.69
N GLY A 52 -23.74 -3.44 -2.43
CA GLY A 52 -24.04 -4.19 -1.22
C GLY A 52 -23.28 -5.52 -1.14
N LEU A 53 -23.09 -6.22 -2.26
CA LEU A 53 -22.41 -7.53 -2.27
C LEU A 53 -20.89 -7.43 -2.05
N ASP A 54 -20.32 -6.26 -2.31
CA ASP A 54 -18.90 -5.97 -2.14
C ASP A 54 -18.70 -5.24 -0.79
N LEU A 55 -18.82 -3.90 -0.75
CA LEU A 55 -18.59 -3.10 0.44
C LEU A 55 -19.59 -3.40 1.58
N GLY A 56 -20.88 -3.50 1.26
CA GLY A 56 -21.93 -3.70 2.27
C GLY A 56 -21.81 -5.05 2.99
N ASN A 57 -21.42 -6.10 2.26
CA ASN A 57 -21.20 -7.44 2.76
C ASN A 57 -20.04 -7.48 3.76
N VAL A 58 -18.91 -6.83 3.41
CA VAL A 58 -17.76 -6.73 4.32
C VAL A 58 -18.12 -5.96 5.59
N ASP A 59 -18.74 -4.78 5.45
CA ASP A 59 -19.12 -3.94 6.60
C ASP A 59 -20.11 -4.66 7.53
N GLN A 60 -21.13 -5.31 6.97
CA GLN A 60 -22.11 -6.07 7.74
C GLN A 60 -21.46 -7.25 8.47
N ALA A 61 -20.56 -7.99 7.81
CA ALA A 61 -19.85 -9.12 8.42
C ALA A 61 -18.97 -8.67 9.59
N LEU A 62 -18.27 -7.53 9.45
CA LEU A 62 -17.44 -6.95 10.51
C LEU A 62 -18.28 -6.46 11.69
N TRP A 63 -19.36 -5.73 11.41
CA TRP A 63 -20.27 -5.26 12.45
C TRP A 63 -20.90 -6.44 13.20
N ASN A 64 -21.41 -7.46 12.49
CA ASN A 64 -21.98 -8.65 13.11
C ASN A 64 -20.95 -9.39 13.97
N THR A 65 -19.70 -9.51 13.49
CA THR A 65 -18.61 -10.12 14.27
C THR A 65 -18.36 -9.36 15.56
N ALA A 66 -18.36 -8.03 15.51
CA ALA A 66 -18.21 -7.18 16.69
C ALA A 66 -19.36 -7.38 17.70
N GLN A 67 -20.55 -7.81 17.24
CA GLN A 67 -21.72 -8.14 18.06
C GLN A 67 -21.83 -9.64 18.42
N GLY A 68 -20.79 -10.44 18.18
CA GLY A 68 -20.75 -11.88 18.51
C GLY A 68 -21.36 -12.81 17.46
N ARG A 69 -21.79 -12.30 16.30
CA ARG A 69 -22.27 -13.07 15.15
C ARG A 69 -21.16 -13.18 14.11
N PHE A 70 -20.32 -14.21 14.24
CA PHE A 70 -19.08 -14.33 13.50
C PHE A 70 -19.28 -14.36 11.97
N LEU A 71 -18.76 -13.32 11.30
CA LEU A 71 -18.77 -13.10 9.84
C LEU A 71 -20.14 -13.31 9.17
N GLN A 72 -21.22 -13.05 9.90
CA GLN A 72 -22.57 -13.22 9.38
C GLN A 72 -22.96 -12.07 8.45
N PHE A 73 -23.66 -12.36 7.36
CA PHE A 73 -24.23 -11.36 6.45
C PHE A 73 -25.57 -11.87 5.88
N THR A 74 -26.40 -10.99 5.32
CA THR A 74 -27.79 -11.30 4.96
C THR A 74 -28.12 -11.08 3.49
N LEU A 75 -27.13 -10.72 2.67
CA LEU A 75 -27.35 -10.27 1.29
C LEU A 75 -27.39 -11.42 0.26
N MET A 76 -27.13 -12.66 0.67
CA MET A 76 -27.04 -13.82 -0.24
C MET A 76 -27.71 -15.08 0.34
N ALA A 77 -28.92 -14.94 0.89
CA ALA A 77 -29.67 -16.08 1.43
C ALA A 77 -29.78 -17.24 0.40
N PRO A 78 -29.58 -18.51 0.81
CA PRO A 78 -29.43 -18.99 2.19
C PRO A 78 -27.99 -18.97 2.74
N VAL A 79 -27.03 -18.38 2.02
CA VAL A 79 -25.66 -18.22 2.53
C VAL A 79 -25.64 -17.09 3.55
N GLU A 80 -25.35 -17.43 4.80
CA GLU A 80 -25.38 -16.48 5.91
C GLU A 80 -23.99 -16.13 6.46
N SER A 81 -22.92 -16.83 6.06
CA SER A 81 -21.57 -16.55 6.53
C SER A 81 -20.64 -16.23 5.38
N ARG A 82 -19.88 -15.13 5.50
CA ARG A 82 -18.91 -14.71 4.48
C ARG A 82 -17.80 -15.76 4.29
N LEU A 83 -17.50 -16.56 5.32
CA LEU A 83 -16.54 -17.67 5.21
C LEU A 83 -16.91 -18.72 4.17
N ALA A 84 -18.19 -18.84 3.81
CA ALA A 84 -18.62 -19.74 2.75
C ALA A 84 -18.24 -19.21 1.35
N LEU A 85 -17.91 -17.92 1.23
CA LEU A 85 -17.56 -17.26 -0.02
C LEU A 85 -16.07 -16.97 -0.11
N HIS A 86 -15.50 -16.35 0.93
CA HIS A 86 -14.11 -15.90 0.97
C HIS A 86 -13.51 -16.11 2.37
N VAL A 87 -12.22 -16.40 2.41
CA VAL A 87 -11.45 -16.48 3.65
C VAL A 87 -10.43 -15.35 3.65
N GLU A 88 -10.80 -14.24 4.30
CA GLU A 88 -10.00 -13.02 4.40
C GLU A 88 -9.71 -12.69 5.88
N PRO A 89 -8.82 -13.43 6.57
CA PRO A 89 -8.55 -13.22 8.00
C PRO A 89 -8.14 -11.79 8.36
N ILE A 90 -7.57 -11.03 7.42
CA ILE A 90 -7.16 -9.65 7.64
C ILE A 90 -8.34 -8.74 8.01
N LEU A 91 -9.57 -9.10 7.63
CA LEU A 91 -10.77 -8.36 8.01
C LEU A 91 -10.93 -8.27 9.53
N LEU A 92 -10.49 -9.28 10.28
CA LEU A 92 -10.64 -9.30 11.74
C LEU A 92 -9.86 -8.18 12.44
N PHE A 93 -8.83 -7.61 11.80
CA PHE A 93 -8.14 -6.41 12.31
C PHE A 93 -9.05 -5.18 12.38
N PHE A 94 -10.16 -5.16 11.63
CA PHE A 94 -11.11 -4.05 11.64
C PHE A 94 -12.15 -4.15 12.75
N VAL A 95 -12.38 -5.34 13.33
CA VAL A 95 -13.40 -5.57 14.37
C VAL A 95 -13.22 -4.64 15.59
N PRO A 96 -12.01 -4.41 16.14
CA PRO A 96 -11.84 -3.48 17.26
C PRO A 96 -12.35 -2.06 16.99
N PHE A 97 -12.31 -1.59 15.75
CA PHE A 97 -12.83 -0.27 15.41
C PHE A 97 -14.36 -0.19 15.58
N TYR A 98 -15.08 -1.28 15.34
CA TYR A 98 -16.53 -1.35 15.59
C TYR A 98 -16.85 -1.31 17.09
N TRP A 99 -16.03 -1.91 17.95
CA TRP A 99 -16.18 -1.77 19.41
C TRP A 99 -15.94 -0.35 19.90
N LEU A 100 -15.03 0.38 19.25
CA LEU A 100 -14.71 1.77 19.56
C LEU A 100 -15.67 2.77 18.90
N ASN A 101 -16.75 2.33 18.24
CA ASN A 101 -17.67 3.16 17.45
C ASN A 101 -17.00 3.94 16.30
N LEU A 102 -15.83 3.47 15.86
CA LEU A 102 -15.08 3.99 14.70
C LEU A 102 -15.33 3.17 13.44
N GLY A 103 -15.86 1.96 13.55
CA GLY A 103 -16.16 1.05 12.44
C GLY A 103 -17.27 1.61 11.55
N ARG A 104 -16.94 1.82 10.27
CA ARG A 104 -17.84 2.29 9.21
C ARG A 104 -17.25 1.97 7.83
N PRO A 105 -18.07 1.87 6.76
CA PRO A 105 -17.58 1.60 5.41
C PRO A 105 -16.48 2.56 4.96
N GLU A 106 -16.56 3.84 5.31
CA GLU A 106 -15.56 4.84 4.91
C GLU A 106 -14.18 4.55 5.52
N LEU A 107 -14.11 3.96 6.72
CA LEU A 107 -12.83 3.58 7.33
C LEU A 107 -12.13 2.51 6.46
N LEU A 108 -12.89 1.54 5.97
CA LEU A 108 -12.36 0.47 5.11
C LEU A 108 -11.79 1.05 3.81
N LEU A 109 -12.53 1.97 3.18
CA LEU A 109 -12.10 2.65 1.96
C LEU A 109 -10.83 3.48 2.17
N ILE A 110 -10.75 4.24 3.27
CA ILE A 110 -9.56 5.02 3.63
C ILE A 110 -8.35 4.11 3.83
N VAL A 111 -8.52 3.01 4.58
CA VAL A 111 -7.43 2.08 4.88
C VAL A 111 -6.95 1.40 3.61
N GLN A 112 -7.85 0.93 2.73
CA GLN A 112 -7.49 0.35 1.44
C GLN A 112 -6.67 1.32 0.59
N ALA A 113 -7.18 2.55 0.38
CA ALA A 113 -6.49 3.56 -0.42
C ALA A 113 -5.11 3.91 0.17
N THR A 114 -5.00 4.00 1.49
CA THR A 114 -3.75 4.30 2.19
C THR A 114 -2.74 3.15 2.06
N VAL A 115 -3.15 1.91 2.31
CA VAL A 115 -2.27 0.74 2.19
C VAL A 115 -1.80 0.57 0.74
N VAL A 116 -2.68 0.75 -0.25
CA VAL A 116 -2.27 0.73 -1.65
C VAL A 116 -1.25 1.84 -1.96
N ALA A 117 -1.50 3.08 -1.53
CA ALA A 117 -0.56 4.18 -1.74
C ALA A 117 0.83 3.87 -1.16
N LEU A 118 0.87 3.26 0.04
CA LEU A 118 2.11 2.88 0.71
C LEU A 118 2.94 1.85 -0.07
N GLY A 119 2.37 1.13 -1.04
CA GLY A 119 3.10 0.25 -1.96
C GLY A 119 4.15 0.97 -2.81
N ALA A 120 4.02 2.28 -3.01
CA ALA A 120 5.04 3.08 -3.71
C ALA A 120 6.35 3.20 -2.90
N TRP A 121 6.28 3.11 -1.56
CA TRP A 121 7.44 3.21 -0.70
C TRP A 121 8.45 2.08 -0.89
N PRO A 122 8.08 0.78 -0.79
CA PRO A 122 9.04 -0.30 -0.98
C PRO A 122 9.65 -0.27 -2.39
N LEU A 123 8.88 0.13 -3.42
CA LEU A 123 9.42 0.32 -4.77
C LEU A 123 10.52 1.39 -4.82
N TYR A 124 10.35 2.52 -4.13
CA TYR A 124 11.39 3.54 -4.04
C TYR A 124 12.63 3.02 -3.30
N GLN A 125 12.45 2.25 -2.23
CA GLN A 125 13.57 1.64 -1.49
C GLN A 125 14.31 0.59 -2.32
N ILE A 126 13.61 -0.21 -3.12
CA ILE A 126 14.19 -1.17 -4.07
C ILE A 126 14.96 -0.43 -5.18
N ALA A 127 14.39 0.65 -5.71
CA ALA A 127 15.08 1.52 -6.67
C ALA A 127 16.37 2.11 -6.07
N LEU A 128 16.36 2.52 -4.80
CA LEU A 128 17.57 2.96 -4.10
C LEU A 128 18.62 1.84 -3.98
N ILE A 129 18.20 0.59 -3.75
CA ILE A 129 19.13 -0.53 -3.61
C ILE A 129 19.79 -0.88 -4.95
N HIS A 130 19.04 -0.92 -6.05
CA HIS A 130 19.54 -1.44 -7.33
C HIS A 130 19.91 -0.38 -8.38
N LEU A 131 19.23 0.77 -8.42
CA LEU A 131 19.44 1.80 -9.45
C LEU A 131 20.41 2.89 -8.99
N ALA A 132 20.37 3.28 -7.72
CA ALA A 132 21.23 4.35 -7.22
C ALA A 132 22.74 4.13 -7.46
N PRO A 133 23.31 2.91 -7.32
CA PRO A 133 24.74 2.69 -7.60
C PRO A 133 25.13 3.01 -9.06
N SER A 134 24.24 2.69 -10.02
CA SER A 134 24.46 2.93 -11.45
C SER A 134 24.23 4.38 -11.88
N LEU A 135 23.62 5.20 -11.01
CA LEU A 135 23.34 6.62 -11.24
C LEU A 135 24.43 7.52 -10.68
N SER A 136 25.56 6.95 -10.24
CA SER A 136 26.72 7.71 -9.73
C SER A 136 27.22 8.71 -10.77
N PRO A 137 27.59 9.94 -10.36
CA PRO A 137 27.98 11.00 -11.29
C PRO A 137 29.22 10.59 -12.08
N THR A 138 29.16 10.70 -13.40
CA THR A 138 30.40 10.72 -14.19
C THR A 138 30.98 12.14 -14.10
N PRO A 139 32.31 12.29 -13.91
CA PRO A 139 32.93 13.59 -13.64
C PRO A 139 32.81 14.62 -14.79
N ASN A 140 32.26 14.22 -15.95
CA ASN A 140 32.14 15.05 -17.14
C ASN A 140 30.69 15.25 -17.62
N SER A 141 29.66 14.86 -16.85
CA SER A 141 28.28 15.21 -17.22
C SER A 141 27.90 16.55 -16.60
N PRO A 142 27.86 17.66 -17.36
CA PRO A 142 27.24 18.88 -16.88
C PRO A 142 25.75 18.57 -16.68
N LEU A 143 25.25 18.83 -15.47
CA LEU A 143 23.89 18.57 -15.00
C LEU A 143 23.55 17.10 -14.70
N SER A 144 23.43 16.82 -13.39
CA SER A 144 22.13 16.50 -12.79
C SER A 144 21.26 15.49 -13.55
N ILE A 145 21.77 14.29 -13.82
CA ILE A 145 20.89 13.15 -14.07
C ILE A 145 20.30 12.79 -12.71
N SER A 146 19.21 13.49 -12.38
CA SER A 146 18.63 13.59 -11.05
C SER A 146 18.16 12.25 -10.50
N ASN A 147 18.33 12.03 -9.19
CA ASN A 147 17.68 10.95 -8.44
C ASN A 147 16.14 10.92 -8.56
N TYR A 148 15.50 11.83 -9.30
CA TYR A 148 14.10 11.69 -9.70
C TYR A 148 13.83 10.45 -10.56
N GLN A 149 14.85 9.85 -11.18
CA GLN A 149 14.70 8.55 -11.84
C GLN A 149 14.27 7.44 -10.86
N LEU A 150 14.64 7.56 -9.57
CA LEU A 150 14.17 6.65 -8.52
C LEU A 150 12.65 6.74 -8.30
N LEU A 151 12.01 7.81 -8.75
CA LEU A 151 10.56 8.01 -8.65
C LEU A 151 9.80 7.41 -9.83
N ILE A 152 10.46 6.98 -10.89
CA ILE A 152 9.78 6.47 -12.10
C ILE A 152 8.91 5.26 -11.75
N ILE A 153 9.47 4.26 -11.07
CA ILE A 153 8.74 3.03 -10.72
C ILE A 153 7.63 3.30 -9.68
N PRO A 154 7.88 4.02 -8.56
CA PRO A 154 6.82 4.42 -7.63
C PRO A 154 5.71 5.24 -8.27
N ALA A 155 6.04 6.21 -9.14
CA ALA A 155 5.05 7.03 -9.82
C ALA A 155 4.26 6.21 -10.83
N ALA A 156 4.90 5.34 -11.61
CA ALA A 156 4.23 4.43 -12.53
C ALA A 156 3.25 3.50 -11.81
N TYR A 157 3.63 2.99 -10.63
CA TYR A 157 2.74 2.21 -9.76
C TYR A 157 1.49 3.01 -9.35
N LEU A 158 1.65 4.24 -8.82
CA LEU A 158 0.52 5.08 -8.40
C LEU A 158 -0.34 5.56 -9.58
N LEU A 159 0.25 5.73 -10.76
CA LEU A 159 -0.45 6.14 -11.97
C LEU A 159 -1.08 4.99 -12.75
N LEU A 160 -0.89 3.74 -12.30
CA LEU A 160 -1.38 2.56 -12.98
C LEU A 160 -2.93 2.50 -12.93
N PRO A 161 -3.64 2.59 -14.07
CA PRO A 161 -5.11 2.67 -14.07
C PRO A 161 -5.80 1.45 -13.45
N THR A 162 -5.21 0.26 -13.59
CA THR A 162 -5.76 -0.96 -12.98
C THR A 162 -5.69 -0.93 -11.45
N LEU A 163 -4.62 -0.36 -10.89
CA LEU A 163 -4.49 -0.16 -9.44
C LEU A 163 -5.53 0.85 -8.93
N GLN A 164 -5.67 1.97 -9.64
CA GLN A 164 -6.65 3.01 -9.32
C GLN A 164 -8.08 2.48 -9.39
N SER A 165 -8.40 1.70 -10.43
CA SER A 165 -9.69 1.04 -10.58
C SER A 165 -9.95 0.05 -9.45
N ALA A 166 -8.95 -0.72 -9.02
CA ALA A 166 -9.09 -1.65 -7.91
C ALA A 166 -9.36 -0.93 -6.57
N VAL A 167 -8.78 0.25 -6.36
CA VAL A 167 -9.05 1.08 -5.16
C VAL A 167 -10.46 1.68 -5.18
N LEU A 168 -10.98 2.03 -6.36
CA LEU A 168 -12.32 2.61 -6.52
C LEU A 168 -13.44 1.58 -6.64
N PHE A 169 -13.10 0.32 -6.92
CA PHE A 169 -14.07 -0.76 -6.99
C PHE A 169 -14.33 -1.33 -5.60
N ASP A 170 -15.00 -0.53 -4.77
CA ASP A 170 -15.38 -0.87 -3.40
C ASP A 170 -14.20 -1.40 -2.54
N PHE A 171 -14.50 -1.90 -1.35
CA PHE A 171 -13.48 -2.48 -0.49
C PHE A 171 -13.31 -3.98 -0.76
N HIS A 172 -12.06 -4.38 -1.01
CA HIS A 172 -11.64 -5.76 -1.20
C HIS A 172 -10.29 -5.98 -0.49
N ALA A 173 -10.22 -6.92 0.46
CA ALA A 173 -9.02 -7.13 1.25
C ALA A 173 -7.79 -7.49 0.39
N VAL A 174 -8.01 -8.24 -0.69
CA VAL A 174 -6.99 -8.63 -1.68
C VAL A 174 -6.30 -7.44 -2.35
N THR A 175 -6.95 -6.27 -2.45
CA THR A 175 -6.36 -5.07 -3.05
C THR A 175 -5.13 -4.58 -2.26
N MET A 176 -5.04 -4.92 -0.97
CA MET A 176 -3.88 -4.62 -0.11
C MET A 176 -2.71 -5.61 -0.26
N ALA A 177 -2.97 -6.82 -0.78
CA ALA A 177 -1.98 -7.89 -0.87
C ALA A 177 -0.72 -7.49 -1.67
N PRO A 178 -0.82 -6.81 -2.83
CA PRO A 178 0.35 -6.35 -3.58
C PRO A 178 1.29 -5.46 -2.75
N THR A 179 0.75 -4.53 -1.95
CA THR A 179 1.57 -3.69 -1.06
C THR A 179 2.33 -4.56 -0.06
N PHE A 180 1.65 -5.49 0.61
CA PHE A 180 2.31 -6.37 1.59
C PHE A 180 3.38 -7.24 0.93
N LEU A 181 3.13 -7.77 -0.26
CA LEU A 181 4.14 -8.51 -1.03
C LEU A 181 5.36 -7.65 -1.37
N LEU A 182 5.16 -6.38 -1.77
CA LEU A 182 6.27 -5.46 -2.02
C LEU A 182 7.09 -5.18 -0.76
N PHE A 183 6.45 -5.02 0.40
CA PHE A 183 7.16 -4.89 1.68
C PHE A 183 7.88 -6.18 2.08
N ALA A 184 7.28 -7.35 1.84
CA ALA A 184 7.93 -8.64 2.06
C ALA A 184 9.18 -8.78 1.19
N PHE A 185 9.07 -8.45 -0.10
CA PHE A 185 10.20 -8.45 -1.04
C PHE A 185 11.31 -7.49 -0.60
N LEU A 186 10.98 -6.25 -0.21
CA LEU A 186 11.97 -5.32 0.34
C LEU A 186 12.65 -5.88 1.61
N ALA A 187 11.90 -6.53 2.49
CA ALA A 187 12.46 -7.14 3.70
C ALA A 187 13.39 -8.31 3.36
N LEU A 188 13.08 -9.08 2.32
CA LEU A 188 13.92 -10.14 1.79
C LEU A 188 15.25 -9.58 1.26
N GLU A 189 15.20 -8.54 0.43
CA GLU A 189 16.38 -7.83 -0.09
C GLU A 189 17.29 -7.33 1.04
N ARG A 190 16.69 -6.86 2.15
CA ARG A 190 17.41 -6.39 3.33
C ARG A 190 17.80 -7.49 4.32
N LYS A 191 17.51 -8.76 4.02
CA LYS A 191 17.75 -9.92 4.91
C LYS A 191 17.06 -9.79 6.28
N GLN A 192 15.88 -9.17 6.32
CA GLN A 192 15.09 -8.91 7.53
C GLN A 192 13.99 -9.96 7.69
N ASN A 193 14.36 -11.19 8.09
CA ASN A 193 13.46 -12.35 8.15
C ASN A 193 12.17 -12.09 8.93
N GLY A 194 12.24 -11.40 10.08
CA GLY A 194 11.04 -11.10 10.88
C GLY A 194 10.03 -10.20 10.16
N ARG A 195 10.52 -9.20 9.42
CA ARG A 195 9.64 -8.31 8.63
C ARG A 195 9.11 -9.01 7.38
N PHE A 196 9.94 -9.83 6.74
CA PHE A 196 9.50 -10.69 5.64
C PHE A 196 8.32 -11.56 6.08
N LEU A 197 8.47 -12.29 7.20
CA LEU A 197 7.40 -13.14 7.74
C LEU A 197 6.14 -12.35 8.09
N LEU A 198 6.29 -11.19 8.73
CA LEU A 198 5.15 -10.32 9.06
C LEU A 198 4.35 -9.95 7.80
N PHE A 199 5.02 -9.40 6.78
CA PHE A 199 4.34 -8.93 5.59
C PHE A 199 3.84 -10.08 4.70
N ALA A 200 4.54 -11.22 4.68
CA ALA A 200 4.07 -12.43 4.05
C ALA A 200 2.76 -12.92 4.70
N VAL A 201 2.69 -12.97 6.03
CA VAL A 201 1.47 -13.35 6.75
C VAL A 201 0.33 -12.35 6.50
N LEU A 202 0.61 -11.05 6.47
CA LEU A 202 -0.39 -10.03 6.12
C LEU A 202 -0.92 -10.23 4.69
N ALA A 203 -0.04 -10.51 3.72
CA ALA A 203 -0.45 -10.81 2.34
C ALA A 203 -1.32 -12.07 2.27
N MET A 204 -0.92 -13.14 2.96
CA MET A 204 -1.69 -14.39 3.04
C MET A 204 -3.06 -14.20 3.69
N ALA A 205 -3.17 -13.30 4.67
CA ALA A 205 -4.42 -13.01 5.35
C ALA A 205 -5.41 -12.20 4.48
N CYS A 206 -4.98 -11.66 3.34
CA CYS A 206 -5.84 -10.87 2.46
C CYS A 206 -6.84 -11.72 1.66
N LYS A 207 -6.53 -13.00 1.37
CA LYS A 207 -7.41 -13.89 0.60
C LYS A 207 -6.91 -15.34 0.63
N GLU A 208 -7.82 -16.30 0.48
CA GLU A 208 -7.59 -17.75 0.53
C GLU A 208 -6.50 -18.29 -0.43
N ASP A 209 -6.30 -17.63 -1.56
CA ASP A 209 -5.35 -18.04 -2.62
C ASP A 209 -3.95 -17.42 -2.47
N MET A 210 -3.82 -16.35 -1.66
CA MET A 210 -2.54 -15.66 -1.42
C MET A 210 -1.44 -16.53 -0.77
N PRO A 211 -1.73 -17.51 0.11
CA PRO A 211 -0.72 -18.44 0.61
C PRO A 211 0.05 -19.17 -0.49
N LEU A 212 -0.63 -19.53 -1.60
CA LEU A 212 0.03 -20.17 -2.73
C LEU A 212 0.99 -19.20 -3.42
N THR A 213 0.58 -17.95 -3.62
CA THR A 213 1.43 -16.90 -4.20
C THR A 213 2.68 -16.62 -3.37
N VAL A 214 2.59 -16.71 -2.05
CA VAL A 214 3.74 -16.50 -1.14
C VAL A 214 4.69 -17.72 -1.14
N ALA A 215 4.16 -18.93 -1.36
CA ALA A 215 4.93 -20.16 -1.30
C ALA A 215 5.72 -20.48 -2.58
N MET A 216 5.27 -19.98 -3.75
CA MET A 216 5.90 -20.17 -5.06
C MET A 216 7.01 -19.16 -5.32
#